data_AF-X6KFB7-F1
#
_entry.id   AF-X6KFB7-F1
#
_cell.length_a   1.000
_cell.length_b   1.000
_cell.length_c   1.000
_cell.angle_alpha   90.00
_cell.angle_beta   90.00
_cell.angle_gamma   90.00
#
_symmetry.space_group_name_H-M   'P 1'
#
loop_
_entity.id
_entity.type
_entity.pdbx_description
1 polymer ?
#
loop_
_entity_poly.entity_id
_entity_poly.type
_entity_poly.pdbx_seq_one_letter_code
_entity_poly.pdbx_strand_id
1 'polypeptide(L)'
;MHIAGGPVAVFTALSHAETLLKSEGYPACIIVAVDSLVDARTLSWLDLHQRLKTSAVTDGLVPGEAAGILVVTRDAASLTAISILGIGFGVEGSTLFNETPFRADGLSAALKAALADAGVPMHKVSFRLSDVAGESYAFEELVLAQMRNMREVRPCQDVWHAADCIGDSGAAAGIIQFAWAEQAYARNYAPGKLAALHASSCFGPKAAAIVAPRRPS
;
A
#
# COMPACT_ATOMS: atom_id res chain seq x y z
N MET A 1 3.75 14.09 14.73
CA MET A 1 3.85 14.52 13.33
C MET A 1 2.57 14.15 12.62
N HIS A 2 1.98 15.06 11.84
CA HIS A 2 0.81 14.76 11.00
C HIS A 2 1.26 14.66 9.54
N ILE A 3 0.83 13.63 8.82
CA ILE A 3 1.21 13.37 7.43
C ILE A 3 -0.07 13.21 6.61
N ALA A 4 -0.35 14.19 5.75
CA ALA A 4 -1.44 14.11 4.79
C ALA A 4 -0.89 13.54 3.48
N GLY A 5 -1.46 12.45 2.98
CA GLY A 5 -1.01 11.81 1.74
C GLY A 5 -1.91 10.70 1.20
N GLY A 6 -3.12 10.56 1.75
CA GLY A 6 -4.00 9.43 1.45
C GLY A 6 -3.31 8.09 1.77
N PRO A 7 -3.51 7.04 0.95
CA PRO A 7 -2.95 5.71 1.18
C PRO A 7 -1.42 5.66 1.36
N VAL A 8 -0.70 6.64 0.79
CA VAL A 8 0.78 6.73 0.83
C VAL A 8 1.29 7.17 2.21
N ALA A 9 0.46 7.84 3.03
CA ALA A 9 0.90 8.48 4.27
C ALA A 9 1.55 7.51 5.27
N VAL A 10 1.05 6.28 5.37
CA VAL A 10 1.61 5.24 6.26
C VAL A 10 3.03 4.85 5.82
N PHE A 11 3.28 4.74 4.52
CA PHE A 11 4.60 4.42 3.98
C PHE A 11 5.59 5.56 4.23
N THR A 12 5.16 6.80 4.04
CA THR A 12 5.96 7.99 4.40
C THR A 12 6.27 8.03 5.90
N ALA A 13 5.29 7.71 6.75
CA ALA A 13 5.49 7.62 8.19
C ALA A 13 6.51 6.54 8.57
N LEU A 14 6.51 5.40 7.87
CA LEU A 14 7.48 4.32 8.08
C LEU A 14 8.91 4.73 7.70
N SER A 15 9.08 5.48 6.60
CA SER A 15 10.40 6.02 6.23
C SER A 15 10.94 7.03 7.25
N HIS A 16 10.06 7.87 7.82
CA HIS A 16 10.45 8.73 8.94
C HIS A 16 10.77 7.91 10.20
N ALA A 17 9.96 6.90 10.53
CA ALA A 17 10.18 6.02 11.67
C ALA A 17 11.53 5.30 11.56
N GLU A 18 11.94 4.87 10.36
CA GLU A 18 13.26 4.30 10.13
C GLU A 18 14.38 5.24 10.55
N THR A 19 14.31 6.52 10.15
CA THR A 19 15.27 7.55 10.57
C THR A 19 15.29 7.72 12.09
N LEU A 20 14.12 7.84 12.73
CA LEU A 20 14.03 8.00 14.18
C LEU A 20 14.61 6.79 14.94
N LEU A 21 14.34 5.58 14.47
CA LEU A 21 14.82 4.35 15.10
C LEU A 21 16.31 4.10 14.87
N LYS A 22 16.82 4.37 13.66
CA LYS A 22 18.22 4.09 13.29
C LYS A 22 19.18 5.21 13.71
N SER A 23 18.84 6.46 13.41
CA SER A 23 19.73 7.61 13.56
C SER A 23 19.56 8.31 14.91
N GLU A 24 18.33 8.40 15.42
CA GLU A 24 18.04 9.14 16.66
C GLU A 24 17.90 8.23 17.88
N GLY A 25 17.91 6.90 17.69
CA GLY A 25 17.98 5.92 18.77
C GLY A 25 16.68 5.74 19.56
N TYR A 26 15.54 6.17 19.03
CA TYR A 26 14.25 5.89 19.67
C TYR A 26 13.97 4.38 19.73
N PRO A 27 13.38 3.86 20.82
CA PRO A 27 13.14 2.42 20.95
C PRO A 27 11.94 1.95 20.10
N ALA A 28 10.97 2.82 19.88
CA ALA A 28 9.74 2.52 19.15
C ALA A 28 9.13 3.80 18.53
N CYS A 29 8.40 3.63 17.44
CA CYS A 29 7.53 4.64 16.84
C CYS A 29 6.11 4.11 16.76
N ILE A 30 5.12 4.96 17.06
CA ILE A 30 3.70 4.63 16.88
C ILE A 30 3.21 5.37 15.65
N ILE A 31 2.66 4.63 14.69
CA ILE A 31 2.00 5.17 13.51
C ILE A 31 0.51 4.88 13.66
N VAL A 32 -0.31 5.94 13.66
CA VAL A 32 -1.76 5.84 13.68
C VAL A 32 -2.27 6.35 12.34
N ALA A 33 -3.17 5.60 11.73
CA ALA A 33 -3.86 6.01 10.51
C ALA A 33 -5.36 5.82 10.69
N VAL A 34 -6.13 6.81 10.27
CA VAL A 34 -7.59 6.83 10.32
C VAL A 34 -8.10 7.59 9.11
N ASP A 35 -9.14 7.09 8.48
CA ASP A 35 -9.86 7.81 7.43
C ASP A 35 -11.32 7.37 7.35
N SER A 36 -12.17 8.26 6.84
CA SER A 36 -13.58 8.01 6.58
C SER A 36 -13.96 8.67 5.27
N LEU A 37 -14.27 7.84 4.26
CA LEU A 37 -14.73 8.31 2.96
C LEU A 37 -16.27 8.36 2.88
N VAL A 38 -16.97 7.91 3.92
CA VAL A 38 -18.45 7.94 3.97
C VAL A 38 -19.00 9.26 4.49
N ASP A 39 -18.15 10.24 4.81
CA ASP A 39 -18.61 11.58 5.18
C ASP A 39 -19.24 12.30 3.97
N ALA A 40 -20.26 13.12 4.24
CA ALA A 40 -21.07 13.75 3.19
C ALA A 40 -20.25 14.59 2.19
N ARG A 41 -19.15 15.22 2.62
CA ARG A 41 -18.32 16.04 1.73
C ARG A 41 -17.51 15.15 0.79
N THR A 42 -16.90 14.08 1.31
CA THR A 42 -16.16 13.13 0.48
C THR A 42 -17.08 12.39 -0.47
N LEU A 43 -18.26 11.94 -0.02
CA LEU A 43 -19.27 11.34 -0.88
C LEU A 43 -19.71 12.28 -2.01
N SER A 44 -20.01 13.54 -1.69
CA SER A 44 -20.40 14.54 -2.70
C SER A 44 -19.26 14.82 -3.68
N TRP A 45 -18.02 14.87 -3.21
CA TRP A 45 -16.86 15.04 -4.08
C TRP A 45 -16.65 13.83 -5.01
N LEU A 46 -16.76 12.61 -4.49
CA LEU A 46 -16.66 11.38 -5.29
C LEU A 46 -17.77 11.28 -6.34
N ASP A 47 -19.00 11.64 -5.98
CA ASP A 47 -20.15 11.65 -6.90
C ASP A 47 -19.98 12.69 -8.02
N LEU A 48 -19.56 13.91 -7.65
CA LEU A 48 -19.29 14.99 -8.61
C LEU A 48 -18.21 14.59 -9.64
N HIS A 49 -17.23 13.80 -9.22
CA HIS A 49 -16.14 13.32 -10.09
C HIS A 49 -16.41 11.94 -10.71
N GLN A 50 -17.63 11.40 -10.58
CA GLN A 50 -18.03 10.09 -11.13
C GLN A 50 -17.14 8.92 -10.65
N ARG A 51 -16.65 9.00 -9.41
CA ARG A 51 -15.82 7.98 -8.76
C ARG A 51 -16.60 7.15 -7.75
N LEU A 52 -17.75 7.64 -7.30
CA LEU A 52 -18.62 6.92 -6.38
C LEU A 52 -19.31 5.78 -7.14
N LYS A 53 -19.12 4.53 -6.70
CA LYS A 53 -19.82 3.38 -7.29
C LYS A 53 -21.31 3.49 -7.02
N THR A 54 -22.11 3.48 -8.07
CA THR A 54 -23.58 3.52 -8.01
C THR A 54 -24.17 2.55 -9.03
N SER A 55 -25.50 2.48 -9.14
CA SER A 55 -26.15 1.74 -10.24
C SER A 55 -25.87 2.36 -11.61
N ALA A 56 -25.51 3.64 -11.68
CA ALA A 56 -25.17 4.33 -12.93
C ALA A 56 -23.66 4.34 -13.21
N VAL A 57 -22.84 4.35 -12.16
CA VAL A 57 -21.37 4.38 -12.23
C VAL A 57 -20.83 3.04 -11.76
N THR A 58 -20.52 2.16 -12.72
CA THR A 58 -20.03 0.80 -12.43
C THR A 58 -18.52 0.76 -12.18
N ASP A 59 -17.76 1.65 -12.83
CA ASP A 59 -16.32 1.83 -12.64
C ASP A 59 -16.07 2.92 -11.60
N GLY A 60 -16.21 2.54 -10.34
CA GLY A 60 -16.11 3.44 -9.20
C GLY A 60 -15.80 2.66 -7.94
N LEU A 61 -15.41 3.39 -6.90
CA LEU A 61 -15.06 2.83 -5.60
C LEU A 61 -16.25 2.82 -4.65
N VAL A 62 -16.25 1.86 -3.71
CA VAL A 62 -17.18 1.83 -2.59
C VAL A 62 -16.51 2.51 -1.40
N PRO A 63 -17.02 3.64 -0.89
CA PRO A 63 -16.42 4.34 0.24
C PRO A 63 -16.47 3.53 1.53
N GLY A 64 -15.38 3.54 2.30
CA GLY A 64 -15.26 2.86 3.58
C GLY A 64 -14.72 3.76 4.68
N GLU A 65 -14.59 3.19 5.88
CA GLU A 65 -13.94 3.82 7.02
C GLU A 65 -13.04 2.79 7.72
N ALA A 66 -11.87 3.23 8.18
CA ALA A 66 -11.04 2.40 9.02
C ALA A 66 -10.09 3.23 9.88
N ALA A 67 -9.57 2.57 10.92
CA ALA A 67 -8.47 3.06 11.71
C ALA A 67 -7.56 1.90 12.12
N GLY A 68 -6.28 2.21 12.37
CA GLY A 68 -5.32 1.24 12.87
C GLY A 68 -4.12 1.90 13.51
N ILE A 69 -3.30 1.04 14.14
CA ILE A 69 -2.07 1.45 14.80
C ILE A 69 -0.98 0.44 14.47
N LEU A 70 0.21 0.92 14.11
CA LEU A 70 1.43 0.13 14.03
C LEU A 70 2.40 0.56 15.12
N VAL A 71 3.00 -0.42 15.77
CA VAL A 71 4.17 -0.21 16.65
C VAL A 71 5.40 -0.67 15.89
N VAL A 72 6.25 0.28 15.53
CA VAL A 72 7.43 0.05 14.70
C VAL A 72 8.66 0.11 15.60
N THR A 73 9.49 -0.93 15.54
CA THR A 73 10.70 -1.08 16.36
C THR A 73 11.80 -1.69 15.51
N ARG A 74 13.06 -1.60 15.97
CA ARG A 74 14.17 -2.33 15.34
C ARG A 74 14.13 -3.83 15.68
N ASP A 75 13.85 -4.12 16.94
CA ASP A 75 13.82 -5.46 17.49
C ASP A 75 12.44 -5.74 18.06
N ALA A 76 11.49 -6.10 17.19
CA ALA A 76 10.13 -6.39 17.61
C ALA A 76 10.13 -7.62 18.54
N ALA A 77 9.54 -7.52 19.73
CA ALA A 77 9.46 -8.64 20.66
C ALA A 77 8.43 -9.70 20.21
N SER A 78 7.36 -9.29 19.50
CA SER A 78 6.28 -10.18 19.08
C SER A 78 6.74 -11.23 18.06
N LEU A 79 6.30 -12.47 18.24
CA LEU A 79 6.49 -13.56 17.27
C LEU A 79 5.63 -13.38 16.02
N THR A 80 4.56 -12.58 16.09
CA THR A 80 3.68 -12.27 14.95
C THR A 80 4.21 -11.13 14.09
N ALA A 81 5.20 -10.37 14.58
CA ALA A 81 5.70 -9.20 13.90
C ALA A 81 6.22 -9.53 12.49
N ILE A 82 6.13 -8.56 11.60
CA ILE A 82 6.70 -8.61 10.26
C ILE A 82 7.91 -7.70 10.16
N SER A 83 8.86 -8.09 9.33
CA SER A 83 10.01 -7.27 8.99
C SER A 83 9.72 -6.51 7.69
N ILE A 84 9.95 -5.20 7.71
CA ILE A 84 9.97 -4.37 6.51
C ILE A 84 11.39 -4.46 5.95
N LEU A 85 11.52 -5.06 4.77
CA LEU A 85 12.81 -5.31 4.12
C LEU A 85 13.24 -4.15 3.24
N GLY A 86 12.28 -3.40 2.68
CA GLY A 86 12.57 -2.20 1.94
C GLY A 86 11.33 -1.38 1.63
N ILE A 87 11.52 -0.07 1.44
CA ILE A 87 10.46 0.89 1.10
C ILE A 87 10.89 1.69 -0.13
N GLY A 88 9.93 1.97 -1.00
CA GLY A 88 10.16 2.77 -2.20
C GLY A 88 9.04 3.76 -2.43
N PHE A 89 9.40 4.89 -3.04
CA PHE A 89 8.48 5.96 -3.39
C PHE A 89 8.61 6.31 -4.87
N GLY A 90 7.54 6.84 -5.43
CA GLY A 90 7.47 7.32 -6.80
C GLY A 90 6.38 8.37 -6.95
N VAL A 91 6.36 9.03 -8.09
CA VAL A 91 5.32 10.00 -8.43
C VAL A 91 4.84 9.68 -9.83
N GLU A 92 3.53 9.51 -9.97
CA GLU A 92 2.87 9.37 -11.25
C GLU A 92 2.52 10.76 -11.78
N GLY A 93 3.00 11.07 -12.99
CA GLY A 93 2.74 12.36 -13.64
C GLY A 93 1.32 12.45 -14.20
N SER A 94 0.76 11.30 -14.59
CA SER A 94 -0.65 11.19 -14.97
C SER A 94 -1.54 11.13 -13.73
N THR A 95 -2.40 12.13 -13.57
CA THR A 95 -3.34 12.19 -12.44
C THR A 95 -4.75 12.19 -13.00
N LEU A 96 -5.74 11.89 -12.15
CA LEU A 96 -7.14 11.99 -12.54
C LEU A 96 -7.56 13.41 -13.00
N PHE A 97 -6.72 14.41 -12.75
CA PHE A 97 -7.00 15.82 -12.98
C PHE A 97 -6.19 16.39 -14.15
N ASN A 98 -5.51 15.55 -14.94
CA ASN A 98 -4.74 16.01 -16.09
C ASN A 98 -4.85 15.07 -17.30
N GLU A 99 -4.44 15.57 -18.47
CA GLU A 99 -4.47 14.82 -19.73
C GLU A 99 -3.13 14.14 -20.05
N THR A 100 -2.27 13.95 -19.03
CA THR A 100 -0.97 13.31 -19.26
C THR A 100 -1.19 11.81 -19.50
N PRO A 101 -0.58 11.20 -20.53
CA PRO A 101 -0.78 9.78 -20.81
C PRO A 101 -0.44 8.90 -19.61
N PHE A 102 -1.36 8.01 -19.23
CA PHE A 102 -1.18 7.08 -18.13
C PHE A 102 -0.16 6.00 -18.47
N ARG A 103 0.89 5.90 -17.65
CA ARG A 103 2.01 4.98 -17.89
C ARG A 103 2.35 4.10 -16.68
N ALA A 104 1.77 4.33 -15.50
CA ALA A 104 2.17 3.66 -14.27
C ALA A 104 3.67 3.78 -13.94
N ASP A 105 4.32 4.86 -14.40
CA ASP A 105 5.74 5.15 -14.13
C ASP A 105 5.98 5.37 -12.63
N GLY A 106 5.03 6.01 -11.93
CA GLY A 106 5.12 6.29 -10.51
C GLY A 106 5.16 5.03 -9.65
N LEU A 107 4.16 4.15 -9.81
CA LEU A 107 4.11 2.92 -9.03
C LEU A 107 5.20 1.92 -9.46
N SER A 108 5.54 1.90 -10.76
CA SER A 108 6.68 1.11 -11.25
C SER A 108 7.98 1.50 -10.56
N ALA A 109 8.23 2.81 -10.41
CA ALA A 109 9.41 3.33 -9.74
C ALA A 109 9.40 3.03 -8.24
N ALA A 110 8.27 3.24 -7.57
CA ALA A 110 8.11 2.93 -6.15
C ALA A 110 8.39 1.44 -5.86
N LEU A 111 7.79 0.54 -6.65
CA LEU A 111 8.02 -0.89 -6.53
C LEU A 111 9.48 -1.27 -6.81
N LYS A 112 10.08 -0.70 -7.87
CA LYS A 112 11.50 -0.93 -8.20
C LYS A 112 12.42 -0.52 -7.05
N ALA A 113 12.18 0.63 -6.44
CA ALA A 113 12.95 1.14 -5.30
C ALA A 113 12.80 0.22 -4.07
N ALA A 114 11.57 -0.19 -3.73
CA ALA A 114 11.33 -1.09 -2.60
C ALA A 114 11.99 -2.47 -2.78
N LEU A 115 11.95 -3.02 -4.01
CA LEU A 115 12.63 -4.28 -4.36
C LEU A 115 14.15 -4.15 -4.28
N ALA A 116 14.71 -3.03 -4.74
CA ALA A 116 16.14 -2.76 -4.70
C ALA A 116 16.64 -2.60 -3.26
N ASP A 117 15.92 -1.84 -2.44
CA ASP A 117 16.21 -1.63 -1.02
C ASP A 117 16.16 -2.96 -0.23
N ALA A 118 15.15 -3.80 -0.52
CA ALA A 118 15.05 -5.14 0.05
C ALA A 118 16.05 -6.16 -0.52
N GLY A 119 16.76 -5.84 -1.61
CA GLY A 119 17.67 -6.76 -2.29
C GLY A 119 16.99 -8.01 -2.87
N VAL A 120 15.71 -7.92 -3.24
CA VAL A 120 14.94 -9.06 -3.78
C VAL A 120 14.37 -8.74 -5.17
N PRO A 121 14.37 -9.70 -6.11
CA PRO A 121 13.73 -9.51 -7.40
C PRO A 121 12.22 -9.77 -7.33
N MET A 122 11.44 -9.13 -8.20
CA MET A 122 9.97 -9.20 -8.19
C MET A 122 9.42 -10.63 -8.28
N HIS A 123 10.06 -11.51 -9.06
CA HIS A 123 9.61 -12.89 -9.24
C HIS A 123 9.66 -13.74 -7.94
N LYS A 124 10.39 -13.29 -6.91
CA LYS A 124 10.41 -13.92 -5.58
C LYS A 124 9.28 -13.45 -4.67
N VAL A 125 8.65 -12.31 -4.96
CA VAL A 125 7.48 -11.84 -4.22
C VAL A 125 6.32 -12.81 -4.45
N SER A 126 5.73 -13.30 -3.37
CA SER A 126 4.75 -14.39 -3.39
C SER A 126 3.31 -13.92 -3.60
N PHE A 127 2.96 -12.77 -3.02
CA PHE A 127 1.65 -12.15 -3.13
C PHE A 127 1.78 -10.63 -2.93
N ARG A 128 0.72 -9.91 -3.21
CA ARG A 128 0.68 -8.45 -3.13
C ARG A 128 -0.53 -7.99 -2.35
N LEU A 129 -0.41 -6.88 -1.64
CA LEU A 129 -1.54 -6.15 -1.09
C LEU A 129 -1.59 -4.76 -1.71
N SER A 130 -2.78 -4.22 -1.89
CA SER A 130 -2.98 -2.88 -2.44
C SER A 130 -4.22 -2.21 -1.89
N ASP A 131 -4.22 -0.89 -1.98
CA ASP A 131 -5.32 0.04 -1.75
C ASP A 131 -6.30 0.17 -2.92
N VAL A 132 -6.14 -0.59 -4.02
CA VAL A 132 -7.13 -0.58 -5.12
C VAL A 132 -8.54 -0.86 -4.61
N ALA A 133 -9.51 -0.05 -5.07
CA ALA A 133 -10.84 -0.03 -4.49
C ALA A 133 -12.01 -0.04 -5.48
N GLY A 134 -11.77 -0.48 -6.72
CA GLY A 134 -12.84 -0.73 -7.71
C GLY A 134 -12.63 -0.04 -9.04
N GLU A 135 -11.83 1.03 -9.08
CA GLU A 135 -11.55 1.77 -10.31
C GLU A 135 -10.55 1.02 -11.20
N SER A 136 -10.93 0.79 -12.45
CA SER A 136 -10.19 -0.05 -13.40
C SER A 136 -8.77 0.46 -13.64
N TYR A 137 -8.58 1.78 -13.73
CA TYR A 137 -7.26 2.39 -13.94
C TYR A 137 -6.26 2.02 -12.81
N ALA A 138 -6.74 1.87 -11.57
CA ALA A 138 -5.89 1.56 -10.43
C ALA A 138 -5.42 0.10 -10.49
N PHE A 139 -6.27 -0.82 -10.97
CA PHE A 139 -5.88 -2.20 -11.26
C PHE A 139 -4.89 -2.28 -12.43
N GLU A 140 -5.09 -1.50 -13.50
CA GLU A 140 -4.14 -1.39 -14.61
C GLU A 140 -2.77 -0.91 -14.12
N GLU A 141 -2.72 0.05 -13.19
CA GLU A 141 -1.48 0.51 -12.56
C GLU A 141 -0.69 -0.63 -11.91
N LEU A 142 -1.38 -1.47 -11.11
CA LEU A 142 -0.79 -2.62 -10.43
C LEU A 142 -0.21 -3.64 -11.40
N VAL A 143 -0.91 -3.90 -12.51
CA VAL A 143 -0.47 -4.87 -13.52
C VAL A 143 0.75 -4.33 -14.26
N LEU A 144 0.72 -3.07 -14.72
CA LEU A 144 1.85 -2.45 -15.42
C LEU A 144 3.10 -2.37 -14.53
N ALA A 145 2.93 -1.96 -13.27
CA ALA A 145 4.02 -1.88 -12.31
C ALA A 145 4.66 -3.26 -12.03
N GLN A 146 3.83 -4.31 -11.93
CA GLN A 146 4.33 -5.68 -11.80
C GLN A 146 5.11 -6.11 -13.04
N MET A 147 4.51 -5.99 -14.23
CA MET A 147 5.11 -6.47 -15.48
C MET A 147 6.47 -5.83 -15.77
N ARG A 148 6.63 -4.54 -15.47
CA ARG A 148 7.90 -3.81 -15.66
C ARG A 148 9.01 -4.23 -14.71
N ASN A 149 8.65 -4.74 -13.54
CA ASN A 149 9.59 -5.21 -12.53
C ASN A 149 9.81 -6.73 -12.58
N MET A 150 8.98 -7.46 -13.33
CA MET A 150 9.05 -8.91 -13.49
C MET A 150 10.09 -9.29 -14.56
N ARG A 151 11.21 -9.91 -14.14
CA ARG A 151 12.27 -10.38 -15.06
C ARG A 151 12.14 -11.86 -15.43
N GLU A 152 11.41 -12.63 -14.63
CA GLU A 152 11.19 -14.06 -14.83
C GLU A 152 9.71 -14.34 -14.72
N VAL A 153 9.20 -15.24 -15.56
CA VAL A 153 7.77 -15.58 -15.56
C VAL A 153 7.42 -16.34 -14.28
N ARG A 154 6.28 -15.96 -13.69
CA ARG A 154 5.65 -16.68 -12.58
C ARG A 154 4.21 -16.99 -12.97
N PRO A 155 3.69 -18.19 -12.68
CA PRO A 155 2.33 -18.57 -13.08
C PRO A 155 1.23 -17.74 -12.40
N CYS A 156 1.39 -17.41 -11.12
CA CYS A 156 0.42 -16.61 -10.37
C CYS A 156 1.12 -15.76 -9.29
N GLN A 157 0.55 -14.59 -9.00
CA GLN A 157 0.94 -13.74 -7.89
C GLN A 157 -0.27 -12.91 -7.47
N ASP A 158 -0.98 -13.41 -6.45
CA ASP A 158 -2.26 -12.87 -6.02
C ASP A 158 -2.13 -11.41 -5.56
N VAL A 159 -3.20 -10.64 -5.77
CA VAL A 159 -3.38 -9.30 -5.24
C VAL A 159 -4.55 -9.34 -4.29
N TRP A 160 -4.32 -8.91 -3.05
CA TRP A 160 -5.36 -8.75 -2.05
C TRP A 160 -5.64 -7.25 -1.84
N HIS A 161 -6.90 -6.88 -1.76
CA HIS A 161 -7.33 -5.52 -1.46
C HIS A 161 -8.48 -5.55 -0.48
N ALA A 162 -8.36 -4.75 0.59
CA ALA A 162 -9.35 -4.73 1.66
C ALA A 162 -10.68 -4.11 1.20
N ALA A 163 -10.64 -3.30 0.13
CA ALA A 163 -11.81 -2.61 -0.38
C ALA A 163 -12.96 -3.53 -0.79
N ASP A 164 -12.68 -4.80 -1.13
CA ASP A 164 -13.71 -5.80 -1.44
C ASP A 164 -14.54 -6.19 -0.21
N CYS A 165 -14.02 -5.96 0.99
CA CYS A 165 -14.66 -6.32 2.25
C CYS A 165 -15.16 -5.09 3.02
N ILE A 166 -14.41 -3.98 2.99
CA ILE A 166 -14.67 -2.80 3.85
C ILE A 166 -14.75 -1.48 3.08
N GLY A 167 -14.66 -1.49 1.75
CA GLY A 167 -14.57 -0.28 0.92
C GLY A 167 -13.20 0.41 0.98
N ASP A 168 -13.04 1.47 0.18
CA ASP A 168 -11.86 2.33 0.18
C ASP A 168 -11.73 3.03 1.53
N SER A 169 -10.63 2.72 2.23
CA SER A 169 -10.33 3.24 3.56
C SER A 169 -9.34 4.40 3.54
N GLY A 170 -9.06 5.00 2.38
CA GLY A 170 -8.23 6.19 2.24
C GLY A 170 -6.85 6.05 2.89
N ALA A 171 -6.50 7.00 3.77
CA ALA A 171 -5.23 7.01 4.49
C ALA A 171 -5.02 5.78 5.41
N ALA A 172 -6.09 5.12 5.85
CA ALA A 172 -5.98 3.89 6.62
C ALA A 172 -5.67 2.66 5.75
N ALA A 173 -5.81 2.73 4.42
CA ALA A 173 -5.57 1.58 3.54
C ALA A 173 -4.16 0.98 3.70
N GLY A 174 -3.13 1.83 3.86
CA GLY A 174 -1.77 1.38 4.10
C GLY A 174 -1.64 0.56 5.38
N ILE A 175 -2.25 1.00 6.48
CA ILE A 175 -2.14 0.32 7.79
C ILE A 175 -2.83 -1.04 7.78
N ILE A 176 -3.96 -1.13 7.06
CA ILE A 176 -4.69 -2.37 6.86
C ILE A 176 -3.82 -3.39 6.12
N GLN A 177 -3.06 -2.97 5.11
CA GLN A 177 -2.16 -3.87 4.40
C GLN A 177 -1.07 -4.47 5.31
N PHE A 178 -0.44 -3.66 6.17
CA PHE A 178 0.55 -4.17 7.13
C PHE A 178 -0.08 -5.10 8.15
N ALA A 179 -1.24 -4.74 8.71
CA ALA A 179 -1.96 -5.59 9.65
C ALA A 179 -2.41 -6.92 9.01
N TRP A 180 -2.89 -6.89 7.76
CA TRP A 180 -3.31 -8.09 7.05
C TRP A 180 -2.12 -8.99 6.72
N ALA A 181 -0.98 -8.43 6.29
CA ALA A 181 0.25 -9.19 6.10
C ALA A 181 0.70 -9.86 7.42
N GLU A 182 0.68 -9.13 8.54
CA GLU A 182 0.99 -9.68 9.87
C GLU A 182 0.08 -10.87 10.22
N GLN A 183 -1.24 -10.71 10.08
CA GLN A 183 -2.20 -11.78 10.37
C GLN A 183 -2.04 -12.98 9.42
N ALA A 184 -1.69 -12.74 8.15
CA ALA A 184 -1.44 -13.81 7.17
C ALA A 184 -0.27 -14.70 7.56
N TYR A 185 0.81 -14.10 8.06
CA TYR A 185 1.95 -14.87 8.59
C TYR A 185 1.62 -15.53 9.93
N ALA A 186 1.05 -14.77 10.87
CA ALA A 186 0.73 -15.28 12.21
C ALA A 186 -0.23 -16.49 12.19
N ARG A 187 -1.16 -16.50 11.23
CA ARG A 187 -2.16 -17.57 11.08
C ARG A 187 -1.83 -18.56 9.97
N ASN A 188 -0.62 -18.51 9.40
CA ASN A 188 -0.11 -19.43 8.39
C ASN A 188 -0.98 -19.57 7.11
N TYR A 189 -1.63 -18.48 6.66
CA TYR A 189 -2.35 -18.45 5.38
C TYR A 189 -1.68 -17.57 4.31
N ALA A 190 -0.52 -16.96 4.61
CA ALA A 190 0.25 -16.24 3.61
C ALA A 190 0.72 -17.18 2.46
N PRO A 191 0.51 -16.83 1.17
CA PRO A 191 0.92 -17.64 0.02
C PRO A 191 2.43 -17.92 -0.08
N GLY A 192 3.25 -17.16 0.64
CA GLY A 192 4.69 -17.36 0.72
C GLY A 192 5.35 -16.31 1.61
N LYS A 193 6.68 -16.30 1.66
CA LYS A 193 7.45 -15.50 2.62
C LYS A 193 7.56 -14.01 2.31
N LEU A 194 7.45 -13.61 1.04
CA LEU A 194 7.64 -12.23 0.61
C LEU A 194 6.33 -11.66 0.10
N ALA A 195 5.94 -10.50 0.61
CA ALA A 195 4.80 -9.74 0.10
C ALA A 195 5.23 -8.35 -0.34
N ALA A 196 4.60 -7.83 -1.38
CA ALA A 196 4.70 -6.42 -1.75
C ALA A 196 3.41 -5.70 -1.38
N LEU A 197 3.52 -4.59 -0.66
CA LEU A 197 2.41 -3.72 -0.30
C LEU A 197 2.48 -2.49 -1.19
N HIS A 198 1.34 -2.02 -1.69
CA HIS A 198 1.24 -0.92 -2.66
C HIS A 198 0.29 0.16 -2.14
N ALA A 199 0.68 1.42 -2.33
CA ALA A 199 -0.19 2.56 -2.09
C ALA A 199 -0.13 3.55 -3.24
N SER A 200 -1.30 3.99 -3.68
CA SER A 200 -1.49 4.84 -4.84
C SER A 200 -2.41 6.02 -4.52
N SER A 201 -1.84 7.22 -4.42
CA SER A 201 -2.64 8.44 -4.38
C SER A 201 -3.13 8.82 -5.78
N CYS A 202 -4.36 9.33 -5.86
CA CYS A 202 -4.90 9.93 -7.09
C CYS A 202 -4.23 11.26 -7.46
N PHE A 203 -3.47 11.87 -6.54
CA PHE A 203 -2.73 13.12 -6.75
C PHE A 203 -1.30 12.92 -7.25
N GLY A 204 -0.89 11.68 -7.55
CA GLY A 204 0.42 11.36 -8.10
C GLY A 204 1.34 10.55 -7.18
N PRO A 205 1.50 10.86 -5.87
CA PRO A 205 2.38 10.08 -5.00
C PRO A 205 2.04 8.58 -4.97
N LYS A 206 3.09 7.75 -5.03
CA LYS A 206 3.02 6.28 -4.99
C LYS A 206 4.03 5.76 -3.98
N ALA A 207 3.71 4.66 -3.33
CA ALA A 207 4.64 3.96 -2.45
C ALA A 207 4.51 2.44 -2.58
N ALA A 208 5.59 1.77 -2.22
CA ALA A 208 5.60 0.32 -2.07
C ALA A 208 6.48 -0.09 -0.89
N ALA A 209 6.19 -1.24 -0.30
CA ALA A 209 7.04 -1.87 0.71
C ALA A 209 7.17 -3.36 0.45
N ILE A 210 8.34 -3.92 0.73
CA ILE A 210 8.56 -5.36 0.74
C ILE A 210 8.59 -5.82 2.20
N VAL A 211 7.77 -6.81 2.53
CA VAL A 211 7.69 -7.36 3.89
C VAL A 211 7.87 -8.87 3.90
N ALA A 212 8.33 -9.36 5.05
CA ALA A 212 8.53 -10.77 5.32
C ALA A 212 8.10 -11.11 6.76
N PRO A 213 7.82 -12.39 7.09
CA PRO A 213 7.71 -12.78 8.48
C PRO A 213 9.02 -12.47 9.20
N ARG A 214 8.95 -12.07 10.46
CA ARG A 214 10.14 -11.86 11.30
C ARG A 214 11.02 -13.11 11.26
N ARG A 215 12.32 -12.91 11.01
CA ARG A 215 13.30 -14.00 11.18
C ARG A 215 13.42 -14.32 12.68
N PRO A 216 13.35 -15.59 13.10
CA PRO A 216 13.73 -15.97 14.45
C PRO A 216 15.17 -15.52 14.69
N SER A 217 15.42 -14.82 15.80
CA SER A 217 16.76 -14.51 16.31
C SER A 217 17.49 -15.77 16.70
#